data_AF-A0A2E0GUC3-F1
#
_entry.id   AF-A0A2E0GUC3-F1
#
_cell.length_a   1.000
_cell.length_b   1.000
_cell.length_c   1.000
_cell.angle_alpha   90.00
_cell.angle_beta   90.00
_cell.angle_gamma   90.00
#
_symmetry.space_group_name_H-M   'P 1'
#
loop_
_entity.id
_entity.type
_entity.pdbx_description
1 polymer ?
#
loop_
_entity_poly.entity_id
_entity_poly.type
_entity_poly.pdbx_seq_one_letter_code
_entity_poly.pdbx_strand_id
1 'polypeptide(L)'
;VNFLNDYDEAKQLQDTGESLGEEDERSVADLLVDQVEFADVLLVSKTDLIDSSKLDRLIAILKTLNTRAKIIPIANGNVNINDILDTQLFDFEQAEAAPGWMKEMRGEHIPETEEYGISSFVYQARKPFHPQKFHDFLHNENLAGKLIRSKGYFWLATRPHFAGYWSQAGGIARYGFAGMFWKAVPESDWPQDEEALESIKENWEEPFGDMRQELVFIGQGLDKNQVIEALDQCLLSDDDVLLGRDHWARFPDPFPEEWKEAV
;
A
#
# COMPACT_ATOMS: atom_id res chain seq x y z
N VAL A 1 -9.62 -14.07 -20.04
CA VAL A 1 -9.53 -13.15 -18.89
C VAL A 1 -8.19 -12.45 -18.97
N ASN A 2 -8.15 -11.11 -19.08
CA ASN A 2 -6.91 -10.36 -19.33
C ASN A 2 -6.29 -9.79 -18.06
N PHE A 3 -7.06 -9.69 -16.96
CA PHE A 3 -6.64 -9.07 -15.71
C PHE A 3 -5.23 -9.49 -15.27
N LEU A 4 -4.92 -10.79 -15.25
CA LEU A 4 -3.58 -11.25 -14.83
C LEU A 4 -2.45 -10.78 -15.75
N ASN A 5 -2.72 -10.65 -17.05
CA ASN A 5 -1.73 -10.14 -18.00
C ASN A 5 -1.58 -8.62 -17.81
N ASP A 6 -2.69 -7.88 -17.76
CA ASP A 6 -2.68 -6.42 -17.59
C ASP A 6 -2.11 -6.00 -16.23
N TYR A 7 -2.29 -6.84 -15.22
CA TYR A 7 -1.72 -6.69 -13.89
C TYR A 7 -0.23 -7.01 -13.84
N ASP A 8 0.26 -8.00 -14.60
CA ASP A 8 1.69 -8.33 -14.68
C ASP A 8 2.45 -7.41 -15.67
N GLU A 9 1.74 -6.75 -16.58
CA GLU A 9 2.28 -5.79 -17.53
C GLU A 9 2.43 -4.41 -16.87
N ALA A 10 3.68 -3.98 -16.67
CA ALA A 10 4.05 -2.66 -16.16
C ALA A 10 3.77 -1.52 -17.17
N LYS A 11 2.50 -1.34 -17.57
CA LYS A 11 2.04 -0.28 -18.48
C LYS A 11 1.51 0.94 -17.73
N GLN A 12 1.88 2.14 -18.17
CA GLN A 12 1.32 3.39 -17.67
C GLN A 12 -0.05 3.69 -18.31
N LEU A 13 -0.96 4.34 -17.59
CA LEU A 13 -2.28 4.74 -18.14
C LEU A 13 -2.16 5.74 -19.29
N GLN A 14 -1.09 6.56 -19.29
CA GLN A 14 -0.79 7.48 -20.36
C GLN A 14 -0.54 6.74 -21.69
N ASP A 15 0.09 5.56 -21.63
CA ASP A 15 0.38 4.74 -22.81
C ASP A 15 -0.86 4.01 -23.34
N THR A 16 -1.88 3.81 -22.50
CA THR A 16 -3.14 3.14 -22.87
C THR A 16 -4.25 4.10 -23.26
N GLY A 17 -4.07 5.42 -23.06
CA GLY A 17 -5.09 6.43 -23.32
C GLY A 17 -6.25 6.41 -22.32
N GLU A 18 -6.06 5.78 -21.17
CA GLU A 18 -7.06 5.65 -20.10
C GLU A 18 -6.78 6.59 -18.91
N SER A 19 -5.81 7.50 -19.04
CA SER A 19 -5.46 8.47 -18.00
C SER A 19 -6.53 9.56 -17.85
N LEU A 20 -6.72 10.04 -16.62
CA LEU A 20 -7.66 11.14 -16.31
C LEU A 20 -7.07 12.55 -16.56
N GLY A 21 -5.87 12.62 -17.15
CA GLY A 21 -5.15 13.86 -17.42
C GLY A 21 -3.64 13.62 -17.52
N GLU A 22 -2.86 14.69 -17.72
CA GLU A 22 -1.40 14.61 -17.73
C GLU A 22 -0.81 14.38 -16.33
N GLU A 23 -1.52 14.79 -15.28
CA GLU A 23 -1.14 14.56 -13.87
C GLU A 23 -1.49 13.14 -13.38
N ASP A 24 -2.24 12.35 -14.17
CA ASP A 24 -2.56 10.97 -13.81
C ASP A 24 -1.39 10.05 -14.18
N GLU A 25 -0.44 9.97 -13.25
CA GLU A 25 0.75 9.14 -13.38
C GLU A 25 0.48 7.67 -13.09
N ARG A 26 -0.78 7.24 -12.90
CA ARG A 26 -1.13 5.86 -12.52
C ARG A 26 -0.81 4.82 -13.58
N SER A 27 -0.61 3.58 -13.13
CA SER A 27 -0.39 2.43 -14.00
C SER A 27 -1.69 1.69 -14.18
N VAL A 28 -1.77 0.87 -15.22
CA VAL A 28 -2.92 -0.02 -15.43
C VAL A 28 -3.09 -0.95 -14.22
N ALA A 29 -1.98 -1.50 -13.70
CA ALA A 29 -2.01 -2.37 -12.54
C ALA A 29 -2.49 -1.66 -11.26
N ASP A 30 -2.03 -0.44 -10.98
CA ASP A 30 -2.50 0.34 -9.82
C ASP A 30 -3.98 0.67 -9.94
N LEU A 31 -4.43 1.11 -11.11
CA LEU A 31 -5.85 1.41 -11.35
C LEU A 31 -6.72 0.16 -11.16
N LEU A 32 -6.30 -0.98 -11.72
CA LEU A 32 -7.00 -2.25 -11.59
C LEU A 32 -7.08 -2.71 -10.14
N VAL A 33 -5.99 -2.56 -9.37
CA VAL A 33 -6.00 -2.89 -7.94
C VAL A 33 -6.92 -1.94 -7.17
N ASP A 34 -6.85 -0.63 -7.38
CA ASP A 34 -7.73 0.33 -6.72
C ASP A 34 -9.20 0.00 -7.01
N GLN A 35 -9.55 -0.30 -8.26
CA GLN A 35 -10.91 -0.74 -8.62
C GLN A 35 -11.33 -2.02 -7.91
N VAL A 36 -10.41 -2.98 -7.74
CA VAL A 36 -10.67 -4.21 -6.99
C VAL A 36 -10.87 -3.90 -5.50
N GLU A 37 -10.04 -3.07 -4.89
CA GLU A 37 -10.08 -2.71 -3.46
C GLU A 37 -11.40 -2.00 -3.06
N PHE A 38 -12.01 -1.24 -3.96
CA PHE A 38 -13.25 -0.49 -3.69
C PHE A 38 -14.54 -1.22 -4.13
N ALA A 39 -14.45 -2.32 -4.87
CA ALA A 39 -15.63 -2.99 -5.38
C ALA A 39 -16.41 -3.74 -4.27
N ASP A 40 -17.73 -3.54 -4.22
CA ASP A 40 -18.62 -4.40 -3.40
C ASP A 40 -18.87 -5.76 -4.07
N VAL A 41 -18.89 -5.78 -5.41
CA VAL A 41 -19.15 -6.97 -6.21
C VAL A 41 -18.13 -7.05 -7.36
N LEU A 42 -17.44 -8.17 -7.46
CA LEU A 42 -16.46 -8.45 -8.51
C LEU A 42 -16.97 -9.55 -9.42
N LEU A 43 -17.26 -9.20 -10.68
CA LEU A 43 -17.67 -10.16 -11.70
C LEU A 43 -16.46 -10.67 -12.47
N VAL A 44 -16.08 -11.92 -12.25
CA VAL A 44 -14.99 -12.56 -12.99
C VAL A 44 -15.58 -13.16 -14.25
N SER A 45 -15.54 -12.42 -15.35
CA SER A 45 -16.14 -12.83 -16.63
C SER A 45 -15.25 -13.77 -17.45
N LYS A 46 -15.84 -14.47 -18.43
CA LYS A 46 -15.15 -15.36 -19.37
C LYS A 46 -14.43 -16.52 -18.68
N THR A 47 -15.02 -17.05 -17.62
CA THR A 47 -14.48 -18.20 -16.87
C THR A 47 -14.46 -19.47 -17.72
N ASP A 48 -15.30 -19.53 -18.75
CA ASP A 48 -15.34 -20.58 -19.76
C ASP A 48 -14.12 -20.63 -20.68
N LEU A 49 -13.29 -19.57 -20.70
CA LEU A 49 -12.11 -19.46 -21.56
C LEU A 49 -10.77 -19.68 -20.83
N ILE A 50 -10.81 -20.04 -19.55
CA ILE A 50 -9.60 -20.24 -18.73
C ILE A 50 -9.64 -21.57 -17.97
N ASP A 51 -8.47 -22.12 -17.72
CA ASP A 51 -8.32 -23.33 -16.90
C ASP A 51 -8.71 -23.06 -15.44
N SER A 52 -9.24 -24.07 -14.76
CA SER A 52 -9.67 -23.95 -13.36
C SER A 52 -8.55 -23.43 -12.45
N SER A 53 -7.32 -23.91 -12.62
CA SER A 53 -6.17 -23.46 -11.82
C SER A 53 -5.85 -21.97 -12.00
N LYS A 54 -6.09 -21.39 -13.18
CA LYS A 54 -5.90 -19.96 -13.43
C LYS A 54 -7.03 -19.13 -12.82
N LEU A 55 -8.26 -19.64 -12.91
CA LEU A 55 -9.42 -19.03 -12.27
C LEU A 55 -9.26 -19.01 -10.75
N ASP A 56 -8.88 -20.14 -10.16
CA ASP A 56 -8.66 -20.29 -8.72
C ASP A 56 -7.57 -19.32 -8.23
N ARG A 57 -6.46 -19.23 -8.97
CA ARG A 57 -5.40 -18.25 -8.69
C ARG A 57 -5.91 -16.80 -8.74
N LEU A 58 -6.69 -16.45 -9.76
CA LEU A 58 -7.27 -15.10 -9.87
C LEU A 58 -8.21 -14.81 -8.71
N ILE A 59 -9.11 -15.74 -8.38
CA ILE A 59 -10.04 -15.60 -7.24
C ILE A 59 -9.26 -15.42 -5.94
N ALA A 60 -8.18 -16.18 -5.72
CA ALA A 60 -7.32 -16.03 -4.54
C ALA A 60 -6.73 -14.62 -4.45
N ILE A 61 -6.14 -14.11 -5.54
CA ILE A 61 -5.60 -12.74 -5.59
C ILE A 61 -6.68 -11.71 -5.27
N LEU A 62 -7.86 -11.82 -5.90
CA LEU A 62 -8.97 -10.89 -5.69
C LEU A 62 -9.46 -10.92 -4.23
N LYS A 63 -9.55 -12.09 -3.60
CA LYS A 63 -9.91 -12.21 -2.18
C LYS A 63 -8.89 -11.58 -1.25
N THR A 64 -7.60 -11.68 -1.58
CA THR A 64 -6.54 -11.03 -0.79
C THR A 64 -6.57 -9.51 -0.94
N LEU A 65 -6.80 -9.01 -2.16
CA LEU A 65 -6.89 -7.57 -2.41
C LEU A 65 -8.16 -6.94 -1.84
N ASN A 66 -9.29 -7.66 -1.91
CA ASN A 66 -10.55 -7.23 -1.35
C ASN A 66 -11.26 -8.38 -0.64
N THR A 67 -11.16 -8.38 0.68
CA THR A 67 -11.74 -9.41 1.56
C THR A 67 -13.26 -9.30 1.70
N ARG A 68 -13.85 -8.15 1.36
CA ARG A 68 -15.30 -7.89 1.49
C ARG A 68 -16.06 -8.22 0.21
N ALA A 69 -15.45 -8.01 -0.94
CA ALA A 69 -16.13 -8.10 -2.23
C ALA A 69 -16.80 -9.47 -2.42
N LYS A 70 -18.05 -9.44 -2.87
CA LYS A 70 -18.71 -10.63 -3.39
C LYS A 70 -18.12 -10.94 -4.76
N ILE A 71 -17.28 -11.98 -4.83
CA ILE A 71 -16.66 -12.44 -6.08
C ILE A 71 -17.56 -13.46 -6.76
N ILE A 72 -17.99 -13.17 -7.98
CA ILE A 72 -18.93 -14.00 -8.75
C ILE A 72 -18.26 -14.40 -10.08
N PRO A 73 -17.87 -15.68 -10.24
CA PRO A 73 -17.42 -16.20 -11.52
C PRO A 73 -18.59 -16.31 -12.50
N ILE A 74 -18.47 -15.72 -13.69
CA ILE A 74 -19.54 -15.69 -14.71
C ILE A 74 -19.01 -16.09 -16.09
N ALA A 75 -19.86 -16.78 -16.85
CA ALA A 75 -19.63 -17.16 -18.24
C ALA A 75 -20.72 -16.56 -19.12
N ASN A 76 -20.35 -16.03 -20.30
CA ASN A 76 -21.29 -15.48 -21.27
C ASN A 76 -22.28 -14.44 -20.71
N GLY A 77 -21.85 -13.63 -19.74
CA GLY A 77 -22.68 -12.60 -19.09
C GLY A 77 -23.79 -13.15 -18.19
N ASN A 78 -23.79 -14.46 -17.91
CA ASN A 78 -24.77 -15.08 -17.04
C ASN A 78 -24.48 -14.76 -15.57
N VAL A 79 -25.28 -13.88 -14.99
CA VAL A 79 -25.23 -13.47 -13.59
C VAL A 79 -26.65 -13.22 -13.10
N ASN A 80 -26.92 -13.55 -11.84
CA ASN A 80 -28.20 -13.20 -11.23
C ASN A 80 -28.22 -11.69 -10.99
N ILE A 81 -29.21 -11.00 -11.55
CA ILE A 81 -29.36 -9.54 -11.46
C ILE A 81 -29.44 -9.07 -9.99
N ASN A 82 -30.07 -9.86 -9.12
CA ASN A 82 -30.19 -9.52 -7.71
C ASN A 82 -28.85 -9.59 -6.96
N ASP A 83 -27.83 -10.21 -7.54
CA ASP A 83 -26.48 -10.23 -6.98
C ASP A 83 -25.65 -8.98 -7.33
N ILE A 84 -26.14 -8.14 -8.26
CA ILE A 84 -25.41 -6.97 -8.80
C ILE A 84 -26.17 -5.65 -8.72
N LEU A 85 -27.51 -5.68 -8.68
CA LEU A 85 -28.34 -4.48 -8.54
C LEU A 85 -28.97 -4.42 -7.15
N ASP A 86 -29.07 -3.20 -6.61
CA ASP A 86 -29.71 -2.92 -5.31
C ASP A 86 -29.22 -3.83 -4.18
N THR A 87 -27.92 -4.12 -4.17
CA THR A 87 -27.32 -5.11 -3.27
C THR A 87 -27.29 -4.65 -1.81
N GLN A 88 -27.49 -3.35 -1.56
CA GLN A 88 -27.40 -2.72 -0.24
C GLN A 88 -26.07 -2.99 0.46
N LEU A 89 -25.01 -3.28 -0.31
CA LEU A 89 -23.67 -3.58 0.21
C LEU A 89 -22.84 -2.32 0.49
N PHE A 90 -23.21 -1.21 -0.15
CA PHE A 90 -22.58 0.08 0.04
C PHE A 90 -22.85 0.62 1.45
N ASP A 91 -21.78 0.96 2.14
CA ASP A 91 -21.80 1.52 3.48
C ASP A 91 -20.79 2.67 3.53
N PHE A 92 -21.27 3.88 3.81
CA PHE A 92 -20.49 5.12 3.73
C PHE A 92 -19.42 5.17 4.83
N GLU A 93 -19.78 4.79 6.06
CA GLU A 93 -18.83 4.72 7.18
C GLU A 93 -17.74 3.68 6.89
N GLN A 94 -18.10 2.57 6.24
CA GLN A 94 -17.12 1.54 5.87
C GLN A 94 -16.25 1.91 4.66
N ALA A 95 -16.79 2.66 3.69
CA ALA A 95 -16.02 3.18 2.57
C ALA A 95 -14.99 4.23 3.03
N GLU A 96 -15.34 5.02 4.06
CA GLU A 96 -14.41 5.94 4.73
C GLU A 96 -13.41 5.22 5.65
N ALA A 97 -13.80 4.11 6.30
CA ALA A 97 -12.95 3.31 7.20
C ALA A 97 -11.79 2.56 6.51
N ALA A 98 -11.65 2.76 5.18
CA ALA A 98 -10.47 2.55 4.34
C ALA A 98 -10.32 1.18 3.65
N PRO A 99 -9.53 1.13 2.54
CA PRO A 99 -9.41 -0.07 1.71
C PRO A 99 -8.76 -1.24 2.45
N GLY A 100 -8.89 -2.47 1.96
CA GLY A 100 -8.50 -3.71 2.66
C GLY A 100 -7.08 -3.70 3.26
N TRP A 101 -6.12 -3.02 2.64
CA TRP A 101 -4.76 -2.86 3.16
C TRP A 101 -4.67 -2.04 4.46
N MET A 102 -5.56 -1.07 4.69
CA MET A 102 -5.63 -0.32 5.95
C MET A 102 -6.12 -1.20 7.10
N LYS A 103 -7.03 -2.15 6.83
CA LYS A 103 -7.45 -3.16 7.81
C LYS A 103 -6.31 -4.11 8.15
N GLU A 104 -5.55 -4.51 7.14
CA GLU A 104 -4.34 -5.32 7.32
C GLU A 104 -3.31 -4.55 8.18
N MET A 105 -3.10 -3.25 7.92
CA MET A 105 -2.26 -2.38 8.75
C MET A 105 -2.71 -2.27 10.21
N ARG A 106 -4.02 -2.22 10.45
CA ARG A 106 -4.62 -2.20 11.79
C ARG A 106 -4.56 -3.57 12.49
N GLY A 107 -4.06 -4.61 11.83
CA GLY A 107 -3.98 -5.97 12.37
C GLY A 107 -5.36 -6.62 12.55
N GLU A 108 -6.39 -6.09 11.89
CA GLU A 108 -7.77 -6.57 12.00
C GLU A 108 -8.01 -7.87 11.21
N HIS A 109 -7.04 -8.27 10.37
CA HIS A 109 -7.17 -9.43 9.50
C HIS A 109 -5.83 -10.14 9.28
N ILE A 110 -5.90 -11.46 9.08
CA ILE A 110 -4.80 -12.32 8.61
C ILE A 110 -5.36 -13.04 7.37
N PRO A 111 -4.71 -13.02 6.20
CA PRO A 111 -5.29 -13.64 5.00
C PRO A 111 -5.47 -15.15 5.17
N GLU A 112 -6.69 -15.61 4.93
CA GLU A 112 -7.10 -17.01 5.13
C GLU A 112 -6.79 -17.90 3.90
N THR A 113 -5.72 -17.65 3.14
CA THR A 113 -5.43 -18.46 1.93
C THR A 113 -3.97 -18.89 1.79
N GLU A 114 -3.46 -19.62 2.79
CA GLU A 114 -2.25 -20.45 2.64
C GLU A 114 -2.36 -21.42 1.43
N GLU A 115 -3.57 -21.78 1.02
CA GLU A 115 -3.88 -22.70 -0.08
C GLU A 115 -3.20 -22.34 -1.41
N TYR A 116 -2.99 -21.05 -1.68
CA TYR A 116 -2.33 -20.57 -2.91
C TYR A 116 -0.96 -19.92 -2.65
N GLY A 117 -0.48 -20.00 -1.40
CA GLY A 117 0.77 -19.39 -0.95
C GLY A 117 0.75 -17.86 -0.97
N ILE A 118 -0.42 -17.22 -0.95
CA ILE A 118 -0.55 -15.75 -0.88
C ILE A 118 -0.70 -15.36 0.58
N SER A 119 0.19 -14.49 1.05
CA SER A 119 0.19 -13.97 2.41
C SER A 119 0.44 -12.48 2.42
N SER A 120 0.02 -11.82 3.48
CA SER A 120 0.40 -10.44 3.77
C SER A 120 1.00 -10.29 5.16
N PHE A 121 1.76 -9.23 5.31
CA PHE A 121 2.28 -8.79 6.59
C PHE A 121 2.50 -7.28 6.58
N VAL A 122 2.48 -6.70 7.78
CA VAL A 122 2.81 -5.29 8.01
C VAL A 122 4.22 -5.21 8.56
N TYR A 123 5.02 -4.33 8.00
CA TYR A 123 6.27 -3.86 8.56
C TYR A 123 6.03 -2.53 9.28
N GLN A 124 6.42 -2.46 10.55
CA GLN A 124 6.35 -1.26 11.35
C GLN A 124 7.70 -1.01 12.02
N ALA A 125 8.17 0.24 11.96
CA ALA A 125 9.36 0.66 12.67
C ALA A 125 9.28 2.14 13.07
N ARG A 126 10.06 2.48 14.10
CA ARG A 126 10.05 3.79 14.77
C ARG A 126 11.32 4.62 14.57
N LYS A 127 12.31 4.08 13.84
CA LYS A 127 13.53 4.81 13.45
C LYS A 127 13.38 5.29 12.02
N PRO A 128 13.87 6.47 11.62
CA PRO A 128 13.75 6.90 10.23
C PRO A 128 14.61 6.02 9.32
N PHE A 129 14.20 5.89 8.07
CA PHE A 129 15.04 5.27 7.05
C PHE A 129 16.19 6.20 6.63
N HIS A 130 17.34 5.59 6.35
CA HIS A 130 18.38 6.23 5.55
C HIS A 130 17.87 6.35 4.10
N PRO A 131 17.76 7.56 3.52
CA PRO A 131 17.10 7.76 2.22
C PRO A 131 17.69 6.92 1.09
N GLN A 132 19.01 6.95 0.89
CA GLN A 132 19.65 6.14 -0.14
C GLN A 132 19.38 4.64 0.02
N LYS A 133 19.56 4.06 1.22
CA LYS A 133 19.35 2.63 1.44
C LYS A 133 17.92 2.21 1.14
N PHE A 134 16.95 3.00 1.60
CA PHE A 134 15.55 2.71 1.35
C PHE A 134 15.21 2.85 -0.14
N HIS A 135 15.71 3.88 -0.81
CA HIS A 135 15.57 4.02 -2.26
C HIS A 135 16.15 2.80 -3.00
N ASP A 136 17.34 2.33 -2.62
CA ASP A 136 17.96 1.15 -3.22
C ASP A 136 17.14 -0.12 -2.97
N PHE A 137 16.53 -0.26 -1.78
CA PHE A 137 15.59 -1.33 -1.48
C PHE A 137 14.36 -1.29 -2.39
N LEU A 138 13.73 -0.12 -2.57
CA LEU A 138 12.52 0.03 -3.40
C LEU A 138 12.77 -0.31 -4.88
N HIS A 139 14.00 -0.12 -5.36
CA HIS A 139 14.42 -0.42 -6.74
C HIS A 139 15.10 -1.79 -6.88
N ASN A 140 15.12 -2.60 -5.82
CA ASN A 140 15.70 -3.93 -5.87
C ASN A 140 14.65 -4.95 -6.36
N GLU A 141 14.92 -5.58 -7.49
CA GLU A 141 14.05 -6.62 -8.08
C GLU A 141 14.17 -8.00 -7.40
N ASN A 142 15.12 -8.18 -6.46
CA ASN A 142 15.47 -9.48 -5.88
C ASN A 142 14.79 -9.77 -4.53
N LEU A 143 13.49 -9.51 -4.41
CA LEU A 143 12.71 -10.01 -3.26
C LEU A 143 12.37 -11.49 -3.51
N ALA A 144 12.64 -12.38 -2.54
CA ALA A 144 12.25 -13.77 -2.67
C ALA A 144 10.70 -13.89 -2.67
N GLY A 145 10.17 -14.49 -3.73
CA GLY A 145 8.73 -14.63 -3.95
C GLY A 145 8.20 -13.67 -5.02
N LYS A 146 6.88 -13.61 -5.18
CA LYS A 146 6.22 -12.67 -6.09
C LYS A 146 5.46 -11.63 -5.28
N LEU A 147 5.97 -10.41 -5.22
CA LEU A 147 5.23 -9.27 -4.67
C LEU A 147 4.01 -9.00 -5.56
N ILE A 148 2.84 -8.95 -4.93
CA ILE A 148 1.56 -8.60 -5.55
C ILE A 148 1.31 -7.11 -5.28
N ARG A 149 1.37 -6.70 -4.02
CA ARG A 149 1.10 -5.33 -3.61
C ARG A 149 2.05 -4.94 -2.50
N SER A 150 2.53 -3.71 -2.55
CA SER A 150 3.04 -3.04 -1.36
C SER A 150 2.49 -1.63 -1.30
N LYS A 151 2.08 -1.18 -0.11
CA LYS A 151 1.49 0.15 0.10
C LYS A 151 1.74 0.61 1.52
N GLY A 152 1.85 1.91 1.72
CA GLY A 152 1.86 2.47 3.06
C GLY A 152 2.59 3.79 3.17
N TYR A 153 3.00 4.09 4.40
CA TYR A 153 3.68 5.31 4.74
C TYR A 153 5.09 5.02 5.25
N PHE A 154 6.03 5.89 4.91
CA PHE A 154 7.41 5.79 5.36
C PHE A 154 7.94 7.14 5.83
N TRP A 155 9.04 7.11 6.56
CA TRP A 155 9.66 8.27 7.18
C TRP A 155 11.15 8.30 6.88
N LEU A 156 11.63 9.39 6.28
CA LEU A 156 13.02 9.58 5.87
C LEU A 156 13.77 10.49 6.85
N ALA A 157 15.02 10.15 7.15
CA ALA A 157 15.86 10.90 8.07
C ALA A 157 16.12 12.35 7.62
N THR A 158 16.29 12.57 6.30
CA THR A 158 16.51 13.91 5.70
C THR A 158 15.25 14.76 5.64
N ARG A 159 14.07 14.16 5.85
CA ARG A 159 12.75 14.82 5.74
C ARG A 159 11.93 14.53 7.00
N PRO A 160 12.43 14.86 8.20
CA PRO A 160 11.92 14.30 9.44
C PRO A 160 10.48 14.75 9.76
N HIS A 161 10.00 15.83 9.16
CA HIS A 161 8.67 16.37 9.37
C HIS A 161 7.59 15.71 8.52
N PHE A 162 7.97 15.02 7.44
CA PHE A 162 7.05 14.57 6.40
C PHE A 162 6.90 13.05 6.41
N ALA A 163 5.66 12.60 6.24
CA ALA A 163 5.35 11.24 5.86
C ALA A 163 5.43 11.12 4.34
N GLY A 164 6.18 10.13 3.85
CA GLY A 164 6.14 9.69 2.46
C GLY A 164 5.06 8.62 2.28
N TYR A 165 4.45 8.57 1.10
CA TYR A 165 3.56 7.49 0.67
C TYR A 165 4.30 6.58 -0.31
N TRP A 166 4.06 5.29 -0.23
CA TRP A 166 4.53 4.28 -1.18
C TRP A 166 3.38 3.44 -1.71
N SER A 167 3.45 3.08 -2.99
CA SER A 167 2.53 2.15 -3.64
C SER A 167 3.22 1.44 -4.79
N GLN A 168 3.22 0.12 -4.74
CA GLN A 168 3.69 -0.75 -5.82
C GLN A 168 2.66 -1.83 -6.14
N ALA A 169 2.35 -1.98 -7.43
CA ALA A 169 1.52 -3.04 -7.98
C ALA A 169 2.00 -3.37 -9.40
N GLY A 170 1.97 -4.65 -9.79
CA GLY A 170 2.28 -5.04 -11.18
C GLY A 170 3.67 -4.64 -11.68
N GLY A 171 4.66 -4.56 -10.78
CA GLY A 171 6.03 -4.15 -11.11
C GLY A 171 6.23 -2.63 -11.26
N ILE A 172 5.18 -1.81 -11.16
CA ILE A 172 5.31 -0.34 -11.13
C ILE A 172 5.24 0.13 -9.68
N ALA A 173 6.16 1.02 -9.35
CA ALA A 173 6.33 1.62 -8.03
C ALA A 173 6.11 3.13 -8.11
N ARG A 174 5.47 3.69 -7.08
CA ARG A 174 5.34 5.12 -6.84
C ARG A 174 5.62 5.45 -5.41
N TYR A 175 6.19 6.64 -5.21
CA TYR A 175 6.28 7.26 -3.91
C TYR A 175 5.98 8.76 -4.02
N GLY A 176 5.41 9.34 -2.97
CA GLY A 176 4.90 10.71 -2.94
C GLY A 176 4.98 11.37 -1.55
N PHE A 177 4.74 12.68 -1.48
CA PHE A 177 4.43 13.36 -0.21
C PHE A 177 3.03 12.92 0.27
N ALA A 178 2.92 12.49 1.52
CA ALA A 178 1.65 12.05 2.11
C ALA A 178 1.06 13.06 3.11
N GLY A 179 1.90 13.90 3.71
CA GLY A 179 1.49 14.83 4.76
C GLY A 179 2.59 15.08 5.79
N MET A 180 2.25 15.81 6.85
CA MET A 180 3.13 16.05 8.00
C MET A 180 2.78 15.12 9.15
N PHE A 181 3.79 14.71 9.92
CA PHE A 181 3.57 14.07 11.21
C PHE A 181 3.09 15.09 12.24
N TRP A 182 2.20 14.70 13.15
CA TRP A 182 1.68 15.60 14.19
C TRP A 182 2.78 16.12 15.12
N LYS A 183 3.83 15.33 15.39
CA LYS A 183 5.04 15.80 16.11
C LYS A 183 5.73 16.98 15.43
N ALA A 184 5.54 17.17 14.12
CA ALA A 184 6.08 18.31 13.36
C ALA A 184 5.15 19.52 13.32
N VAL A 185 3.87 19.36 13.68
CA VAL A 185 2.85 20.40 13.65
C VAL A 185 2.76 21.06 15.04
N PRO A 186 2.74 22.41 15.14
CA PRO A 186 2.50 23.09 16.41
C PRO A 186 1.20 22.63 17.07
N GLU A 187 1.21 22.39 18.38
CA GLU A 187 0.01 21.93 19.12
C GLU A 187 -1.19 22.90 19.01
N SER A 188 -0.97 24.17 18.67
CA SER A 188 -2.05 25.13 18.41
C SER A 188 -2.89 24.79 17.17
N ASP A 189 -2.30 24.05 16.24
CA ASP A 189 -2.88 23.72 14.94
C ASP A 189 -3.38 22.26 14.92
N TRP A 190 -3.33 21.57 16.06
CA TRP A 190 -3.88 20.23 16.25
C TRP A 190 -5.42 20.26 16.24
N PRO A 191 -6.07 19.14 15.90
CA PRO A 191 -7.51 19.01 16.01
C PRO A 191 -7.99 19.27 17.45
N GLN A 192 -9.20 19.82 17.58
CA GLN A 192 -9.78 20.16 18.88
C GLN A 192 -10.76 19.09 19.39
N ASP A 193 -11.19 18.18 18.52
CA ASP A 193 -12.07 17.08 18.90
C ASP A 193 -11.29 15.97 19.63
N GLU A 194 -11.94 15.38 20.63
CA GLU A 194 -11.30 14.42 21.54
C GLU A 194 -10.93 13.11 20.83
N GLU A 195 -11.74 12.68 19.86
CA GLU A 195 -11.54 11.45 19.09
C GLU A 195 -10.26 11.51 18.23
N ALA A 196 -10.06 12.60 17.47
CA ALA A 196 -8.83 12.77 16.70
C ALA A 196 -7.59 12.89 17.60
N LEU A 197 -7.72 13.56 18.76
CA LEU A 197 -6.62 13.66 19.72
C LEU A 197 -6.26 12.31 20.35
N GLU A 198 -7.24 11.45 20.63
CA GLU A 198 -7.00 10.08 21.09
C GLU A 198 -6.27 9.26 20.02
N SER A 199 -6.73 9.29 18.76
CA SER A 199 -6.08 8.61 17.63
C SER A 199 -4.61 9.00 17.42
N ILE A 200 -4.28 10.29 17.59
CA ILE A 200 -2.90 10.79 17.56
C ILE A 200 -2.07 10.17 18.70
N LYS A 201 -2.63 10.14 19.92
CA LYS A 201 -1.96 9.64 21.11
C LYS A 201 -1.80 8.13 21.12
N GLU A 202 -2.73 7.38 20.54
CA GLU A 202 -2.65 5.92 20.42
C GLU A 202 -1.35 5.46 19.76
N ASN A 203 -0.87 6.23 18.78
CA ASN A 203 0.32 5.90 18.01
C ASN A 203 1.56 6.69 18.44
N TRP A 204 1.49 7.44 19.54
CA TRP A 204 2.54 8.35 19.99
C TRP A 204 3.59 7.66 20.86
N GLU A 205 4.85 7.74 20.45
CA GLU A 205 5.98 7.17 21.19
C GLU A 205 7.17 8.14 21.23
N GLU A 206 7.61 8.53 22.42
CA GLU A 206 8.79 9.38 22.57
C GLU A 206 10.08 8.63 22.17
N PRO A 207 11.05 9.30 21.52
CA PRO A 207 11.14 10.75 21.36
C PRO A 207 10.47 11.31 20.09
N PHE A 208 9.94 10.45 19.21
CA PHE A 208 9.53 10.85 17.86
C PHE A 208 8.03 11.05 17.66
N GLY A 209 7.23 10.88 18.72
CA GLY A 209 5.79 11.03 18.68
C GLY A 209 5.14 10.03 17.73
N ASP A 210 4.36 10.53 16.77
CA ASP A 210 3.64 9.71 15.79
C ASP A 210 4.49 9.28 14.58
N MET A 211 5.74 9.77 14.46
CA MET A 211 6.64 9.44 13.35
C MET A 211 6.99 7.95 13.33
N ARG A 212 6.72 7.29 12.19
CA ARG A 212 6.94 5.85 11.99
C ARG A 212 6.86 5.47 10.52
N GLN A 213 7.17 4.22 10.23
CA GLN A 213 6.82 3.58 8.96
C GLN A 213 5.76 2.51 9.22
N GLU A 214 4.82 2.41 8.30
CA GLU A 214 3.81 1.36 8.24
C GLU A 214 3.70 0.96 6.79
N LEU A 215 4.15 -0.23 6.45
CA LEU A 215 4.14 -0.73 5.07
C LEU A 215 3.48 -2.10 5.06
N VAL A 216 2.45 -2.28 4.25
CA VAL A 216 1.88 -3.59 3.99
C VAL A 216 2.60 -4.22 2.79
N PHE A 217 2.86 -5.50 2.89
CA PHE A 217 3.35 -6.33 1.79
C PHE A 217 2.38 -7.47 1.60
N ILE A 218 1.96 -7.69 0.35
CA ILE A 218 1.09 -8.78 -0.06
C ILE A 218 1.80 -9.49 -1.19
N GLY A 219 1.95 -10.81 -1.10
CA GLY A 219 2.35 -11.56 -2.27
C GLY A 219 2.47 -13.06 -2.06
N GLN A 220 2.90 -13.72 -3.13
CA GLN A 220 2.90 -15.16 -3.25
C GLN A 220 4.28 -15.74 -2.96
N GLY A 221 4.39 -16.56 -1.92
CA GLY A 221 5.65 -17.18 -1.48
C GLY A 221 6.69 -16.14 -1.03
N LEU A 222 6.23 -15.00 -0.51
CA LEU A 222 7.09 -13.92 -0.05
C LEU A 222 7.79 -14.32 1.25
N ASP A 223 9.12 -14.24 1.29
CA ASP A 223 9.88 -14.48 2.52
C ASP A 223 9.78 -13.25 3.44
N LYS A 224 8.78 -13.27 4.33
CA LYS A 224 8.53 -12.21 5.31
C LYS A 224 9.79 -11.80 6.08
N ASN A 225 10.58 -12.78 6.54
CA ASN A 225 11.74 -12.48 7.38
C ASN A 225 12.83 -11.79 6.57
N GLN A 226 13.06 -12.23 5.34
CA GLN A 226 14.02 -11.59 4.45
C GLN A 226 13.62 -10.13 4.13
N VAL A 227 12.34 -9.88 3.87
CA VAL A 227 11.86 -8.51 3.60
C VAL A 227 12.01 -7.61 4.82
N ILE A 228 11.64 -8.10 6.01
CA ILE A 228 11.80 -7.36 7.27
C ILE A 228 13.27 -7.05 7.51
N GLU A 229 14.16 -8.03 7.38
CA GLU A 229 15.59 -7.82 7.59
C GLU A 229 16.19 -6.81 6.60
N ALA A 230 15.76 -6.84 5.33
CA ALA A 230 16.19 -5.88 4.33
C ALA A 230 15.70 -4.44 4.62
N LEU A 231 14.46 -4.30 5.12
CA LEU A 231 13.93 -3.01 5.57
C LEU A 231 14.65 -2.52 6.83
N ASP A 232 14.92 -3.41 7.80
CA ASP A 232 15.64 -3.06 9.02
C ASP A 232 17.05 -2.54 8.72
N GLN A 233 17.73 -3.11 7.72
CA GLN A 233 19.04 -2.62 7.25
C GLN A 233 19.00 -1.20 6.66
N CYS A 234 17.83 -0.76 6.20
CA CYS A 234 17.60 0.59 5.71
C CYS A 234 17.38 1.61 6.83
N LEU A 235 17.05 1.19 8.06
CA LEU A 235 16.86 2.09 9.19
C LEU A 235 18.20 2.75 9.60
N LEU A 236 18.10 3.92 10.23
CA LEU A 236 19.26 4.50 10.91
C LEU A 236 19.74 3.60 12.06
N SER A 237 21.06 3.57 12.25
CA SER A 237 21.67 2.97 13.45
C SER A 237 21.35 3.82 14.69
N ASP A 238 21.46 3.24 15.89
CA ASP A 238 21.28 4.00 17.14
C ASP A 238 22.25 5.18 17.24
N ASP A 239 23.50 4.98 16.80
CA ASP A 239 24.51 6.03 16.78
C ASP A 239 24.12 7.18 15.83
N ASP A 240 23.65 6.88 14.62
CA ASP A 240 23.19 7.90 13.68
C ASP A 240 21.97 8.66 14.23
N VAL A 241 21.05 7.97 14.89
CA VAL A 241 19.89 8.58 15.54
C VAL A 241 20.34 9.59 16.59
N LEU A 242 21.33 9.25 17.41
CA LEU A 242 21.85 10.13 18.47
C LEU A 242 22.58 11.37 17.93
N LEU A 243 23.13 11.32 16.72
CA LEU A 243 23.77 12.47 16.06
C LEU A 243 22.76 13.55 15.60
N GLY A 244 21.48 13.19 15.49
CA GLY A 244 20.37 14.13 15.28
C GLY A 244 20.27 14.75 13.88
N ARG A 245 19.29 15.66 13.73
CA ARG A 245 18.83 16.18 12.43
C ARG A 245 19.91 16.86 11.59
N ASP A 246 20.83 17.60 12.21
CA ASP A 246 21.94 18.26 11.50
C ASP A 246 22.90 17.29 10.83
N HIS A 247 23.02 16.08 11.39
CA HIS A 247 23.74 14.98 10.77
C HIS A 247 22.91 14.35 9.65
N TRP A 248 21.64 14.05 9.92
CA TRP A 248 20.73 13.39 8.97
C TRP A 248 20.56 14.15 7.66
N ALA A 249 20.49 15.48 7.73
CA ALA A 249 20.33 16.37 6.57
C ALA A 249 21.48 16.24 5.53
N ARG A 250 22.59 15.58 5.88
CA ARG A 250 23.75 15.38 5.00
C ARG A 250 23.72 14.03 4.28
N PHE A 251 22.77 13.16 4.59
CA PHE A 251 22.65 11.89 3.89
C PHE A 251 22.25 12.10 2.42
N PRO A 252 22.77 11.27 1.50
CA PRO A 252 22.31 11.29 0.12
C PRO A 252 20.83 10.91 0.06
N ASP A 253 20.05 11.79 -0.58
CA ASP A 253 18.60 11.69 -0.69
C ASP A 253 18.19 11.72 -2.17
N PRO A 254 17.96 10.55 -2.78
CA PRO A 254 17.57 10.44 -4.18
C PRO A 254 16.07 10.68 -4.43
N PHE A 255 15.26 10.94 -3.39
CA PHE A 255 13.83 11.19 -3.57
C PHE A 255 13.58 12.60 -4.17
N PRO A 256 12.47 12.82 -4.89
CA PRO A 256 12.17 14.08 -5.55
C PRO A 256 12.21 15.28 -4.59
N GLU A 257 12.78 16.40 -5.04
CA GLU A 257 12.95 17.60 -4.22
C GLU A 257 11.63 18.31 -3.92
N GLU A 258 10.57 18.09 -4.72
CA GLU A 258 9.28 18.78 -4.55
C GLU A 258 8.61 18.49 -3.19
N TRP A 259 9.07 17.48 -2.44
CA TRP A 259 8.54 17.20 -1.09
C TRP A 259 9.25 17.97 0.01
N LYS A 260 10.21 18.84 -0.30
CA LYS A 260 10.93 19.62 0.71
C LYS A 260 10.29 20.97 1.00
N GLU A 261 9.35 21.43 0.18
CA GLU A 261 8.70 22.74 0.32
C GLU A 261 7.24 22.63 0.78
N ALA A 262 7.06 22.51 2.09
CA ALA A 262 5.88 23.02 2.77
C ALA A 262 6.36 23.63 4.10
N VAL A 263 6.82 24.88 4.02
CA VAL A 263 7.08 25.76 5.17
C VAL A 263 6.04 26.88 5.15
#